data_AF-A0A9E3HWU6-F1
#
_entry.id   AF-A0A9E3HWU6-F1
#
_cell.length_a   1.000
_cell.length_b   1.000
_cell.length_c   1.000
_cell.angle_alpha   90.00
_cell.angle_beta   90.00
_cell.angle_gamma   90.00
#
_symmetry.space_group_name_H-M   'P 1'
#
loop_
_entity.id
_entity.type
_entity.pdbx_description
1 polymer ?
#
loop_
_entity_poly.entity_id
_entity_poly.type
_entity_poly.pdbx_seq_one_letter_code
_entity_poly.pdbx_strand_id
1 'polypeptide(L)'
;MQDVHSPDPPSGNRGTSSIWPPLPSGRLDCYVSLWQLELWLRELVYLELKSRYGTDWANYLVGLRPGPQRADSRLTHMPTRERGPLSYLTFDALIKTISKHRRLFAPYLPVRSVWDARIEEVAQIRNRVAHFRQGHDGDLARVRQHLADIDNGIWTFCTSYNYAHPIYPPEREKVARQFIDLDPFPWGLTGDGALARFGSAPPDMLISVTIEMLRRPWLKARLAAQIAGKYGYLYDVHIGARQNRAFDYANLLSNTKRLHEHCCHIFLDAYAGTLRLTIPSVLGAAVITDTIHRFVEMARHALRPSHAPLPGEDVASVVRTWPEYLLGPDHPFSFLGPDMPCTMFGS
;
A
#
# COMPACT_ATOMS: atom_id res chain seq x y z
N MET A 1 26.46 82.03 -10.22
CA MET A 1 25.99 81.24 -9.06
C MET A 1 24.48 81.11 -9.19
N GLN A 2 24.04 80.03 -9.82
CA GLN A 2 22.64 79.61 -9.88
C GLN A 2 22.66 78.15 -9.49
N ASP A 3 22.21 77.88 -8.27
CA ASP A 3 22.08 76.54 -7.70
C ASP A 3 20.88 75.84 -8.35
N VAL A 4 21.17 74.72 -9.01
CA VAL A 4 20.17 73.84 -9.62
C VAL A 4 19.60 72.96 -8.52
N HIS A 5 18.36 73.24 -8.12
CA HIS A 5 17.56 72.37 -7.27
C HIS A 5 17.21 71.09 -8.03
N SER A 6 17.85 69.98 -7.69
CA SER A 6 17.40 68.64 -8.07
C SER A 6 16.13 68.30 -7.27
N PRO A 7 15.04 67.82 -7.92
CA PRO A 7 13.88 67.34 -7.20
C PRO A 7 14.14 65.94 -6.62
N ASP A 8 13.71 65.73 -5.38
CA ASP A 8 13.74 64.44 -4.69
C ASP A 8 12.99 63.35 -5.50
N PRO A 9 13.45 62.09 -5.49
CA PRO A 9 12.72 61.00 -6.12
C PRO A 9 11.41 60.76 -5.38
N PRO A 10 10.30 60.49 -6.09
CA PRO A 10 9.03 60.18 -5.46
C PRO A 10 9.18 58.90 -4.64
N SER A 11 8.75 58.99 -3.38
CA SER A 11 8.57 57.89 -2.43
C SER A 11 7.52 56.91 -2.94
N GLY A 12 7.93 56.09 -3.90
CA GLY A 12 7.14 54.98 -4.42
C GLY A 12 7.14 53.83 -3.42
N ASN A 13 6.27 53.92 -2.42
CA ASN A 13 5.80 52.74 -1.70
C ASN A 13 4.96 51.93 -2.69
N ARG A 14 5.62 51.17 -3.57
CA ARG A 14 4.98 50.15 -4.38
C ARG A 14 4.56 49.05 -3.43
N GLY A 15 3.40 49.26 -2.80
CA GLY A 15 2.64 48.16 -2.22
C GLY A 15 2.56 47.08 -3.27
N THR A 16 3.21 45.96 -2.99
CA THR A 16 3.03 44.71 -3.73
C THR A 16 1.59 44.28 -3.49
N SER A 17 0.68 44.89 -4.25
CA SER A 17 -0.72 44.46 -4.31
C SER A 17 -0.70 43.05 -4.87
N SER A 18 -0.70 42.07 -3.97
CA SER A 18 -0.96 40.68 -4.32
C SER A 18 -2.23 40.66 -5.17
N ILE A 19 -2.10 40.24 -6.43
CA ILE A 19 -3.19 40.17 -7.40
C ILE A 19 -4.28 39.17 -6.94
N TRP A 20 -3.95 38.33 -5.96
CA TRP A 20 -4.81 37.30 -5.40
C TRP A 20 -4.90 37.41 -3.88
N PRO A 21 -6.07 37.17 -3.25
CA PRO A 21 -6.13 37.08 -1.79
C PRO A 21 -5.16 36.00 -1.30
N PRO A 22 -4.42 36.23 -0.20
CA PRO A 22 -3.54 35.22 0.37
C PRO A 22 -4.35 33.98 0.76
N LEU A 23 -3.74 32.80 0.61
CA LEU A 23 -4.36 31.56 1.09
C LEU A 23 -4.59 31.69 2.60
N PRO A 24 -5.80 31.40 3.12
CA PRO A 24 -6.04 31.40 4.56
C PRO A 24 -5.04 30.49 5.28
N SER A 25 -4.55 30.93 6.45
CA SER A 25 -3.59 30.18 7.25
C SER A 25 -4.10 28.76 7.57
N GLY A 26 -3.20 27.78 7.55
CA GLY A 26 -3.52 26.37 7.84
C GLY A 26 -4.38 25.65 6.81
N ARG A 27 -4.83 26.31 5.72
CA ARG A 27 -5.69 25.69 4.71
C ARG A 27 -4.96 24.64 3.87
N LEU A 28 -3.70 24.90 3.53
CA LEU A 28 -2.86 23.92 2.85
C LEU A 28 -2.61 22.70 3.73
N ASP A 29 -2.29 22.92 5.01
CA ASP A 29 -2.09 21.84 5.98
C ASP A 29 -3.36 21.01 6.18
N CYS A 30 -4.52 21.66 6.19
CA CYS A 30 -5.81 20.98 6.29
C CYS A 30 -6.07 20.11 5.05
N TYR A 31 -5.80 20.65 3.85
CA TYR A 31 -5.88 19.88 2.61
C TYR A 31 -4.94 18.66 2.63
N VAL A 32 -3.67 18.84 3.03
CA VAL A 32 -2.69 17.75 3.12
C VAL A 32 -3.15 16.68 4.11
N SER A 33 -3.63 17.08 5.29
CA SER A 33 -4.12 16.16 6.33
C SER A 33 -5.32 15.36 5.85
N LEU A 34 -6.28 16.01 5.17
CA LEU A 34 -7.43 15.33 4.56
C LEU A 34 -7.00 14.38 3.44
N TRP A 35 -6.03 14.77 2.62
CA TRP A 35 -5.48 13.92 1.57
C TRP A 35 -4.81 12.67 2.14
N GLN A 36 -4.00 12.81 3.19
CA GLN A 36 -3.40 11.67 3.92
C GLN A 36 -4.47 10.74 4.50
N LEU A 37 -5.53 11.30 5.11
CA LEU A 37 -6.68 10.51 5.58
C LEU A 37 -7.30 9.71 4.44
N GLU A 38 -7.62 10.36 3.32
CA GLU A 38 -8.25 9.69 2.17
C GLU A 38 -7.37 8.57 1.61
N LEU A 39 -6.05 8.78 1.50
CA LEU A 39 -5.13 7.73 1.04
C LEU A 39 -5.13 6.51 1.96
N TRP A 40 -4.99 6.72 3.28
CA TRP A 40 -4.98 5.61 4.22
C TRP A 40 -6.31 4.86 4.25
N LEU A 41 -7.44 5.57 4.18
CA LEU A 41 -8.74 4.92 4.11
C LEU A 41 -8.92 4.13 2.80
N ARG A 42 -8.39 4.60 1.68
CA ARG A 42 -8.42 3.85 0.41
C ARG A 42 -7.58 2.59 0.51
N GLU A 43 -6.37 2.68 1.04
CA GLU A 43 -5.48 1.53 1.22
C GLU A 43 -6.08 0.47 2.14
N LEU A 44 -6.67 0.92 3.25
CA LEU A 44 -7.38 0.08 4.20
C LEU A 44 -8.60 -0.60 3.56
N VAL A 45 -9.38 0.11 2.75
CA VAL A 45 -10.50 -0.47 2.00
C VAL A 45 -10.02 -1.46 0.93
N TYR A 46 -8.98 -1.10 0.17
CA TYR A 46 -8.39 -1.97 -0.86
C TYR A 46 -8.02 -3.31 -0.28
N LEU A 47 -7.14 -3.28 0.72
CA LEU A 47 -6.54 -4.49 1.23
C LEU A 47 -7.55 -5.38 1.95
N GLU A 48 -8.43 -4.80 2.77
CA GLU A 48 -9.35 -5.63 3.56
C GLU A 48 -10.51 -6.19 2.72
N LEU A 49 -10.96 -5.49 1.67
CA LEU A 49 -11.88 -6.09 0.72
C LEU A 49 -11.19 -7.16 -0.14
N LYS A 50 -9.94 -6.92 -0.57
CA LYS A 50 -9.20 -7.89 -1.40
C LYS A 50 -8.83 -9.16 -0.63
N SER A 51 -8.47 -9.05 0.64
CA SER A 51 -8.24 -10.19 1.52
C SER A 51 -9.52 -10.98 1.85
N ARG A 52 -10.69 -10.32 1.79
CA ARG A 52 -11.99 -10.93 2.06
C ARG A 52 -12.61 -11.60 0.83
N TYR A 53 -12.51 -10.96 -0.33
CA TYR A 53 -13.28 -11.28 -1.53
C TYR A 53 -12.41 -11.60 -2.76
N GLY A 54 -11.08 -11.54 -2.66
CA GLY A 54 -10.19 -11.89 -3.77
C GLY A 54 -10.32 -10.93 -4.94
N THR A 55 -10.36 -11.46 -6.16
CA THR A 55 -10.50 -10.69 -7.41
C THR A 55 -11.82 -9.91 -7.49
N ASP A 56 -12.88 -10.38 -6.81
CA ASP A 56 -14.21 -9.75 -6.82
C ASP A 56 -14.35 -8.54 -5.88
N TRP A 57 -13.29 -8.14 -5.17
CA TRP A 57 -13.34 -7.12 -4.12
C TRP A 57 -13.99 -5.79 -4.56
N ALA A 58 -13.78 -5.38 -5.81
CA ALA A 58 -14.31 -4.13 -6.34
C ALA A 58 -15.84 -4.11 -6.40
N ASN A 59 -16.49 -5.28 -6.52
CA ASN A 59 -17.95 -5.43 -6.52
C ASN A 59 -18.58 -5.07 -5.15
N TYR A 60 -17.76 -4.99 -4.11
CA TYR A 60 -18.19 -4.68 -2.76
C TYR A 60 -18.04 -3.19 -2.40
N LEU A 61 -17.50 -2.37 -3.30
CA LEU A 61 -17.44 -0.92 -3.17
C LEU A 61 -18.82 -0.30 -3.31
N VAL A 62 -19.14 0.66 -2.45
CA VAL A 62 -20.39 1.41 -2.51
C VAL A 62 -20.20 2.64 -3.40
N GLY A 63 -21.13 2.90 -4.31
CA GLY A 63 -21.14 4.15 -5.09
C GLY A 63 -20.12 4.23 -6.23
N LEU A 64 -19.45 3.13 -6.57
CA LEU A 64 -18.58 3.07 -7.74
C LEU A 64 -19.40 3.31 -9.02
N ARG A 65 -18.97 4.28 -9.83
CA ARG A 65 -19.58 4.58 -11.13
C ARG A 65 -18.55 4.34 -12.23
N PRO A 66 -18.88 3.61 -13.32
CA PRO A 66 -17.91 3.29 -14.37
C PRO A 66 -17.54 4.48 -15.30
N GLY A 67 -18.29 5.59 -15.23
CA GLY A 67 -18.11 6.74 -16.13
C GLY A 67 -16.77 7.48 -15.97
N PRO A 68 -16.41 7.96 -14.78
CA PRO A 68 -15.18 8.74 -14.56
C PRO A 68 -13.90 7.99 -14.95
N GLN A 69 -13.77 6.71 -14.57
CA GLN A 69 -12.60 5.89 -14.90
C GLN A 69 -12.41 5.74 -16.41
N ARG A 70 -13.50 5.52 -17.16
CA ARG A 70 -13.46 5.40 -18.64
C ARG A 70 -13.20 6.73 -19.35
N ALA A 71 -13.58 7.85 -18.74
CA ALA A 71 -13.31 9.18 -19.27
C ALA A 71 -11.83 9.53 -19.09
N ASP A 72 -11.29 9.24 -17.91
CA ASP A 72 -9.90 9.52 -17.54
C ASP A 72 -8.90 8.66 -18.31
N SER A 73 -9.23 7.38 -18.59
CA SER A 73 -8.41 6.52 -19.44
C SER A 73 -8.24 7.04 -20.89
N ARG A 74 -9.03 8.04 -21.31
CA ARG A 74 -8.89 8.71 -22.61
C ARG A 74 -7.92 9.89 -22.56
N LEU A 75 -7.56 10.39 -21.39
CA LEU A 75 -6.64 11.50 -21.20
C LEU A 75 -5.20 10.99 -21.19
N THR A 76 -4.63 10.77 -22.38
CA THR A 76 -3.26 10.24 -22.55
C THR A 76 -2.16 11.20 -22.10
N HIS A 77 -2.46 12.48 -21.89
CA HIS A 77 -1.50 13.52 -21.51
C HIS A 77 -1.31 13.69 -19.99
N MET A 78 -2.10 13.00 -19.17
CA MET A 78 -1.98 13.01 -17.70
C MET A 78 -1.89 11.57 -17.18
N PRO A 79 -0.76 10.85 -17.44
CA PRO A 79 -0.59 9.50 -16.94
C PRO A 79 -0.53 9.52 -15.40
N THR A 80 -1.57 9.01 -14.77
CA THR A 80 -1.65 8.81 -13.32
C THR A 80 -1.36 7.35 -12.97
N ARG A 81 -0.80 7.13 -11.77
CA ARG A 81 -0.64 5.80 -11.17
C ARG A 81 -1.98 5.29 -10.64
N GLU A 82 -2.86 6.23 -10.32
CA GLU A 82 -4.15 6.04 -9.69
C GLU A 82 -5.22 5.57 -10.68
N ARG A 83 -5.09 4.31 -11.12
CA ARG A 83 -5.96 3.70 -12.14
C ARG A 83 -7.02 2.76 -11.55
N GLY A 84 -6.94 2.50 -10.24
CA GLY A 84 -7.79 1.54 -9.56
C GLY A 84 -9.23 2.07 -9.38
N PRO A 85 -10.21 1.19 -9.13
CA PRO A 85 -11.58 1.62 -8.83
C PRO A 85 -11.67 2.60 -7.66
N LEU A 86 -10.76 2.47 -6.69
CA LEU A 86 -10.71 3.33 -5.52
C LEU A 86 -10.30 4.75 -5.85
N SER A 87 -9.44 4.98 -6.84
CA SER A 87 -9.01 6.32 -7.24
C SER A 87 -10.19 7.21 -7.68
N TYR A 88 -11.26 6.59 -8.19
CA TYR A 88 -12.47 7.27 -8.68
C TYR A 88 -13.61 7.35 -7.65
N LEU A 89 -13.38 6.88 -6.43
CA LEU A 89 -14.40 6.80 -5.39
C LEU A 89 -14.44 8.11 -4.60
N THR A 90 -15.64 8.69 -4.42
CA THR A 90 -15.79 9.91 -3.60
C THR A 90 -15.56 9.61 -2.12
N PHE A 91 -15.21 10.63 -1.33
CA PHE A 91 -15.04 10.46 0.11
C PHE A 91 -16.28 9.85 0.78
N ASP A 92 -17.48 10.36 0.47
CA ASP A 92 -18.74 9.82 1.00
C ASP A 92 -18.96 8.35 0.62
N ALA A 93 -18.62 7.96 -0.61
CA ALA A 93 -18.71 6.58 -1.06
C ALA A 93 -17.72 5.67 -0.30
N LEU A 94 -16.54 6.20 0.04
CA LEU A 94 -15.50 5.50 0.79
C LEU A 94 -15.97 5.25 2.21
N ILE A 95 -16.51 6.27 2.88
CA ILE A 95 -17.09 6.14 4.22
C ILE A 95 -18.28 5.18 4.21
N LYS A 96 -19.18 5.25 3.21
CA LYS A 96 -20.29 4.29 3.09
C LYS A 96 -19.80 2.84 2.89
N THR A 97 -18.71 2.65 2.16
CA THR A 97 -18.08 1.33 2.00
C THR A 97 -17.56 0.81 3.35
N ILE A 98 -16.89 1.68 4.12
CA ILE A 98 -16.40 1.36 5.47
C ILE A 98 -17.56 1.00 6.40
N SER A 99 -18.63 1.79 6.42
CA SER A 99 -19.81 1.53 7.25
C SER A 99 -20.51 0.23 6.88
N LYS A 100 -20.65 -0.07 5.57
CA LYS A 100 -21.26 -1.31 5.08
C LYS A 100 -20.48 -2.55 5.52
N HIS A 101 -19.15 -2.50 5.45
CA HIS A 101 -18.26 -3.62 5.80
C HIS A 101 -17.55 -3.43 7.14
N ARG A 102 -18.20 -2.74 8.10
CA ARG A 102 -17.60 -2.29 9.37
C ARG A 102 -16.79 -3.36 10.10
N ARG A 103 -17.20 -4.62 10.04
CA ARG A 103 -16.50 -5.76 10.68
C ARG A 103 -15.04 -5.87 10.25
N LEU A 104 -14.73 -5.59 8.99
CA LEU A 104 -13.36 -5.67 8.45
C LEU A 104 -12.46 -4.55 8.99
N PHE A 105 -13.06 -3.41 9.34
CA PHE A 105 -12.34 -2.19 9.73
C PHE A 105 -12.40 -1.91 11.23
N ALA A 106 -13.14 -2.72 11.97
CA ALA A 106 -13.30 -2.60 13.42
C ALA A 106 -11.98 -2.61 14.20
N PRO A 107 -10.94 -3.38 13.81
CA PRO A 107 -9.66 -3.38 14.52
C PRO A 107 -8.87 -2.07 14.42
N TYR A 108 -9.12 -1.27 13.38
CA TYR A 108 -8.28 -0.11 13.03
C TYR A 108 -8.94 1.24 13.31
N LEU A 109 -10.26 1.27 13.44
CA LEU A 109 -11.02 2.52 13.57
C LEU A 109 -11.70 2.57 14.93
N PRO A 110 -11.86 3.77 15.51
CA PRO A 110 -12.59 4.00 16.75
C PRO A 110 -13.95 3.31 16.80
N VAL A 111 -14.47 3.08 18.01
CA VAL A 111 -15.81 2.50 18.20
C VAL A 111 -16.84 3.25 17.35
N ARG A 112 -17.83 2.52 16.82
CA ARG A 112 -18.71 3.01 15.76
C ARG A 112 -19.33 4.37 16.04
N SER A 113 -19.85 4.60 17.25
CA SER A 113 -20.46 5.89 17.63
C SER A 113 -19.48 7.06 17.55
N VAL A 114 -18.24 6.86 18.01
CA VAL A 114 -17.19 7.88 17.96
C VAL A 114 -16.75 8.10 16.51
N TRP A 115 -16.55 7.02 15.76
CA TRP A 115 -16.18 7.10 14.34
C TRP A 115 -17.24 7.84 13.52
N ASP A 116 -18.50 7.44 13.61
CA ASP A 116 -19.60 8.01 12.81
C ASP A 116 -19.75 9.51 13.10
N ALA A 117 -19.68 9.94 14.36
CA ALA A 117 -19.75 11.36 14.73
C ALA A 117 -18.54 12.17 14.23
N ARG A 118 -17.32 11.64 14.39
CA ARG A 118 -16.09 12.35 13.99
C ARG A 118 -15.95 12.43 12.47
N ILE A 119 -16.26 11.36 11.75
CA ILE A 119 -16.11 11.33 10.30
C ILE A 119 -17.14 12.22 9.61
N GLU A 120 -18.33 12.41 10.18
CA GLU A 120 -19.31 13.38 9.70
C GLU A 120 -18.79 14.81 9.79
N GLU A 121 -18.18 15.19 10.91
CA GLU A 121 -17.52 16.49 11.08
C GLU A 121 -16.39 16.68 10.05
N VAL A 122 -15.52 15.68 9.90
CA VAL A 122 -14.42 15.70 8.92
C VAL A 122 -14.94 15.79 7.48
N ALA A 123 -16.05 15.11 7.15
CA ALA A 123 -16.66 15.19 5.82
C ALA A 123 -17.13 16.61 5.48
N GLN A 124 -17.67 17.34 6.45
CA GLN A 124 -18.06 18.75 6.26
C GLN A 124 -16.84 19.63 6.01
N ILE A 125 -15.76 19.44 6.77
CA ILE A 125 -14.49 20.16 6.57
C ILE A 125 -13.94 19.88 5.17
N ARG A 126 -13.88 18.60 4.79
CA ARG A 126 -13.42 18.15 3.47
C ARG A 126 -14.21 18.79 2.34
N ASN A 127 -15.54 18.85 2.46
CA ASN A 127 -16.39 19.50 1.47
C ASN A 127 -16.13 21.01 1.36
N ARG A 128 -15.89 21.71 2.48
CA ARG A 128 -15.49 23.13 2.42
C ARG A 128 -14.15 23.32 1.69
N VAL A 129 -13.15 22.49 2.02
CA VAL A 129 -11.82 22.54 1.40
C VAL A 129 -11.92 22.28 -0.11
N ALA A 130 -12.62 21.22 -0.52
CA ALA A 130 -12.78 20.83 -1.93
C ALA A 130 -13.55 21.85 -2.78
N HIS A 131 -14.47 22.63 -2.18
CA HIS A 131 -15.25 23.66 -2.87
C HIS A 131 -14.69 25.07 -2.71
N PHE A 132 -13.45 25.21 -2.23
CA PHE A 132 -12.80 26.51 -2.02
C PHE A 132 -13.61 27.48 -1.12
N ARG A 133 -14.48 26.95 -0.25
CA ARG A 133 -15.32 27.75 0.65
C ARG A 133 -14.52 28.24 1.85
N GLN A 134 -14.95 29.32 2.49
CA GLN A 134 -14.33 29.75 3.75
C GLN A 134 -14.45 28.64 4.81
N GLY A 135 -13.32 28.28 5.42
CA GLY A 135 -13.24 27.29 6.51
C GLY A 135 -13.43 27.95 7.87
N HIS A 136 -13.56 27.12 8.91
CA HIS A 136 -13.54 27.58 10.30
C HIS A 136 -12.11 27.49 10.85
N ASP A 137 -11.72 28.40 11.74
CA ASP A 137 -10.35 28.47 12.28
C ASP A 137 -9.91 27.16 12.97
N GLY A 138 -10.87 26.45 13.58
CA GLY A 138 -10.67 25.15 14.22
C GLY A 138 -10.64 23.92 13.30
N ASP A 139 -10.82 24.07 11.98
CA ASP A 139 -10.94 22.94 11.05
C ASP A 139 -9.67 22.06 11.04
N LEU A 140 -8.48 22.68 10.97
CA LEU A 140 -7.21 21.94 10.98
C LEU A 140 -7.03 21.14 12.28
N ALA A 141 -7.34 21.74 13.43
CA ALA A 141 -7.22 21.07 14.72
C ALA A 141 -8.15 19.84 14.82
N ARG A 142 -9.38 19.93 14.30
CA ARG A 142 -10.34 18.81 14.29
C ARG A 142 -9.89 17.68 13.38
N VAL A 143 -9.35 18.00 12.20
CA VAL A 143 -8.78 16.98 11.30
C VAL A 143 -7.57 16.31 11.94
N ARG A 144 -6.64 17.08 12.52
CA ARG A 144 -5.47 16.52 13.22
C ARG A 144 -5.85 15.64 14.41
N GLN A 145 -6.84 16.05 15.20
CA GLN A 145 -7.36 15.21 16.27
C GLN A 145 -7.92 13.89 15.74
N HIS A 146 -8.68 13.94 14.64
CA HIS A 146 -9.19 12.72 14.03
C HIS A 146 -8.08 11.81 13.53
N LEU A 147 -7.03 12.37 12.91
CA LEU A 147 -5.84 11.61 12.50
C LEU A 147 -5.13 10.96 13.70
N ALA A 148 -4.97 11.70 14.80
CA ALA A 148 -4.40 11.16 16.04
C ALA A 148 -5.25 10.02 16.61
N ASP A 149 -6.58 10.14 16.58
CA ASP A 149 -7.52 9.12 17.07
C ASP A 149 -7.43 7.80 16.27
N ILE A 150 -7.00 7.84 15.00
CA ILE A 150 -6.85 6.66 14.14
C ILE A 150 -5.39 6.21 13.95
N ASP A 151 -4.41 6.98 14.41
CA ASP A 151 -2.98 6.79 14.15
C ASP A 151 -2.51 5.37 14.52
N ASN A 152 -2.78 4.94 15.76
CA ASN A 152 -2.47 3.59 16.22
C ASN A 152 -3.19 2.49 15.40
N GLY A 153 -4.37 2.80 14.90
CA GLY A 153 -5.13 1.90 14.04
C GLY A 153 -4.49 1.70 12.67
N ILE A 154 -4.00 2.79 12.07
CA ILE A 154 -3.21 2.75 10.82
C ILE A 154 -1.86 2.07 11.05
N TRP A 155 -1.19 2.34 12.17
CA TRP A 155 0.02 1.62 12.55
C TRP A 155 -0.24 0.11 12.66
N THR A 156 -1.29 -0.31 13.37
CA THR A 156 -1.69 -1.72 13.48
C THR A 156 -2.01 -2.34 12.12
N PHE A 157 -2.67 -1.58 11.25
CA PHE A 157 -2.97 -2.00 9.89
C PHE A 157 -1.70 -2.29 9.09
N CYS A 158 -0.71 -1.40 9.13
CA CYS A 158 0.59 -1.57 8.49
C CYS A 158 1.41 -2.72 9.09
N THR A 159 1.55 -2.76 10.41
CA THR A 159 2.40 -3.76 11.07
C THR A 159 1.82 -5.17 10.97
N SER A 160 0.50 -5.31 10.94
CA SER A 160 -0.15 -6.60 10.64
C SER A 160 0.18 -7.13 9.24
N TYR A 161 0.64 -6.28 8.33
CA TYR A 161 1.10 -6.65 6.99
C TYR A 161 2.52 -7.23 6.96
N ASN A 162 3.31 -6.95 8.01
CA ASN A 162 4.68 -7.41 8.16
C ASN A 162 4.84 -8.43 9.28
N TYR A 163 3.72 -8.88 9.87
CA TYR A 163 3.70 -9.91 10.90
C TYR A 163 3.34 -11.27 10.29
N ALA A 164 4.26 -11.80 9.48
CA ALA A 164 4.10 -13.09 8.84
C ALA A 164 4.19 -14.23 9.86
N HIS A 165 3.35 -15.23 9.68
CA HIS A 165 3.37 -16.47 10.45
C HIS A 165 3.95 -17.60 9.60
N PRO A 166 4.84 -18.44 10.16
CA PRO A 166 5.37 -19.59 9.45
C PRO A 166 4.26 -20.58 9.12
N ILE A 167 4.31 -21.15 7.92
CA ILE A 167 3.53 -22.34 7.57
C ILE A 167 4.33 -23.55 8.00
N TYR A 168 3.94 -24.15 9.14
CA TYR A 168 4.64 -25.31 9.69
C TYR A 168 3.68 -26.43 10.15
N PRO A 169 3.94 -27.70 9.80
CA PRO A 169 4.93 -28.16 8.82
C PRO A 169 4.46 -27.89 7.37
N PRO A 170 5.35 -27.48 6.44
CA PRO A 170 4.97 -27.02 5.10
C PRO A 170 4.30 -28.10 4.25
N GLU A 171 4.61 -29.38 4.47
CA GLU A 171 4.06 -30.53 3.74
C GLU A 171 2.55 -30.69 3.94
N ARG A 172 2.03 -30.15 5.05
CA ARG A 172 0.60 -30.22 5.33
C ARG A 172 -0.18 -29.21 4.51
N GLU A 173 0.41 -28.09 4.11
CA GLU A 173 -0.28 -26.99 3.41
C GLU A 173 -0.19 -27.15 1.89
N LYS A 174 -1.33 -27.09 1.19
CA LYS A 174 -1.43 -27.45 -0.23
C LYS A 174 -0.55 -26.60 -1.15
N VAL A 175 -0.42 -25.30 -0.87
CA VAL A 175 0.38 -24.37 -1.66
C VAL A 175 1.85 -24.50 -1.24
N ALA A 176 2.16 -24.36 0.04
CA ALA A 176 3.53 -24.39 0.55
C ALA A 176 4.28 -25.68 0.15
N ARG A 177 3.59 -26.84 0.20
CA ARG A 177 4.16 -28.13 -0.20
C ARG A 177 4.75 -28.14 -1.62
N GLN A 178 4.20 -27.36 -2.55
CA GLN A 178 4.65 -27.33 -3.96
C GLN A 178 5.99 -26.61 -4.14
N PHE A 179 6.42 -25.84 -3.14
CA PHE A 179 7.59 -24.97 -3.24
C PHE A 179 8.67 -25.29 -2.19
N ILE A 180 8.56 -26.42 -1.48
CA ILE A 180 9.53 -26.85 -0.46
C ILE A 180 10.95 -26.92 -1.06
N ASP A 181 11.10 -27.50 -2.24
CA ASP A 181 12.41 -27.64 -2.91
C ASP A 181 13.03 -26.30 -3.35
N LEU A 182 12.24 -25.23 -3.33
CA LEU A 182 12.69 -23.87 -3.62
C LEU A 182 12.97 -23.06 -2.35
N ASP A 183 12.66 -23.55 -1.16
CA ASP A 183 13.01 -22.89 0.10
C ASP A 183 14.31 -23.49 0.67
N PRO A 184 15.47 -22.82 0.50
CA PRO A 184 16.74 -23.33 1.02
C PRO A 184 16.84 -23.23 2.55
N PHE A 185 15.94 -22.51 3.20
CA PHE A 185 15.93 -22.27 4.64
C PHE A 185 14.52 -22.45 5.21
N PRO A 186 13.97 -23.68 5.15
CA PRO A 186 12.61 -23.92 5.63
C PRO A 186 12.51 -23.71 7.15
N TRP A 187 11.29 -23.49 7.62
CA TRP A 187 10.98 -23.47 9.04
C TRP A 187 11.09 -24.88 9.64
N GLY A 188 11.78 -25.01 10.76
CA GLY A 188 11.89 -26.24 11.53
C GLY A 188 11.83 -25.99 13.04
N LEU A 189 11.52 -27.05 13.80
CA LEU A 189 11.54 -27.00 15.26
C LEU A 189 12.97 -27.06 15.78
N THR A 190 13.29 -26.16 16.72
CA THR A 190 14.49 -26.22 17.54
C THR A 190 14.28 -27.15 18.74
N GLY A 191 15.35 -27.49 19.45
CA GLY A 191 15.30 -28.44 20.58
C GLY A 191 14.40 -27.99 21.75
N ASP A 192 14.12 -26.69 21.87
CA ASP A 192 13.21 -26.06 22.82
C ASP A 192 11.77 -25.90 22.29
N GLY A 193 11.49 -26.39 21.08
CA GLY A 193 10.16 -26.33 20.45
C GLY A 193 9.82 -24.98 19.79
N ALA A 194 10.76 -24.02 19.75
CA ALA A 194 10.61 -22.82 18.95
C ALA A 194 10.76 -23.13 17.45
N LEU A 195 10.29 -22.22 16.59
CA LEU A 195 10.50 -22.32 15.15
C LEU A 195 11.68 -21.44 14.75
N ALA A 196 12.58 -22.00 13.97
CA ALA A 196 13.70 -21.29 13.37
C ALA A 196 13.86 -21.68 11.90
N ARG A 197 14.50 -20.80 11.12
CA ARG A 197 14.88 -21.09 9.74
C ARG A 197 16.30 -21.62 9.71
N PHE A 198 16.48 -22.82 9.18
CA PHE A 198 17.79 -23.43 9.01
C PHE A 198 17.79 -24.32 7.78
N GLY A 199 18.93 -24.41 7.12
CA GLY A 199 19.09 -25.17 5.90
C GLY A 199 20.34 -24.76 5.14
N SER A 200 20.51 -25.33 3.96
CA SER A 200 21.58 -24.98 3.05
C SER A 200 21.01 -24.82 1.65
N ALA A 201 21.57 -23.87 0.91
CA ALA A 201 21.19 -23.68 -0.48
C ALA A 201 22.13 -24.45 -1.39
N PRO A 202 21.60 -25.19 -2.38
CA PRO A 202 22.43 -25.77 -3.42
C PRO A 202 23.29 -24.69 -4.11
N PRO A 203 24.57 -24.96 -4.41
CA PRO A 203 25.45 -23.97 -5.03
C PRO A 203 24.93 -23.45 -6.37
N ASP A 204 24.17 -24.25 -7.10
CA ASP A 204 23.57 -23.97 -8.41
C ASP A 204 22.17 -23.33 -8.33
N MET A 205 21.62 -23.15 -7.12
CA MET A 205 20.30 -22.53 -6.92
C MET A 205 20.32 -21.06 -7.33
N LEU A 206 19.56 -20.73 -8.39
CA LEU A 206 19.44 -19.36 -8.92
C LEU A 206 18.38 -18.51 -8.22
N ILE A 207 17.31 -19.15 -7.74
CA ILE A 207 16.18 -18.51 -7.07
C ILE A 207 15.81 -19.30 -5.83
N SER A 208 15.54 -18.57 -4.75
CA SER A 208 14.85 -19.09 -3.57
C SER A 208 13.42 -18.59 -3.50
N VAL A 209 12.51 -19.41 -2.99
CA VAL A 209 11.12 -19.07 -2.72
C VAL A 209 10.82 -19.40 -1.26
N THR A 210 10.25 -18.44 -0.53
CA THR A 210 9.74 -18.66 0.82
C THR A 210 8.27 -18.30 0.85
N ILE A 211 7.45 -19.15 1.48
CA ILE A 211 6.01 -18.94 1.59
C ILE A 211 5.61 -18.93 3.06
N GLU A 212 5.05 -17.81 3.48
CA GLU A 212 4.50 -17.60 4.81
C GLU A 212 3.03 -17.16 4.70
N MET A 213 2.39 -16.90 5.84
CA MET A 213 1.02 -16.41 5.85
C MET A 213 0.85 -15.16 6.68
N LEU A 214 0.12 -14.20 6.14
CA LEU A 214 -0.38 -13.04 6.87
C LEU A 214 -1.83 -13.30 7.28
N ARG A 215 -2.18 -12.93 8.51
CA ARG A 215 -3.55 -13.00 9.01
C ARG A 215 -4.08 -11.60 9.25
N ARG A 216 -5.25 -11.29 8.71
CA ARG A 216 -5.86 -9.98 8.91
C ARG A 216 -6.46 -9.85 10.32
N PRO A 217 -6.20 -8.75 11.04
CA PRO A 217 -6.67 -8.50 12.41
C PRO A 217 -8.17 -8.69 12.68
N TRP A 218 -9.05 -8.44 11.70
CA TRP A 218 -10.50 -8.63 11.89
C TRP A 218 -10.92 -10.10 11.92
N LEU A 219 -10.06 -11.01 11.44
CA LEU A 219 -10.32 -12.44 11.49
C LEU A 219 -10.04 -12.97 12.90
N LYS A 220 -11.08 -13.21 13.68
CA LYS A 220 -10.98 -13.76 15.06
C LYS A 220 -10.81 -15.28 15.14
N ALA A 221 -10.79 -15.98 14.00
CA ALA A 221 -10.67 -17.44 13.97
C ALA A 221 -9.29 -17.92 14.46
N ARG A 222 -9.24 -19.13 15.04
CA ARG A 222 -7.96 -19.80 15.32
C ARG A 222 -7.18 -20.02 14.02
N LEU A 223 -5.85 -20.05 14.11
CA LEU A 223 -4.99 -20.33 12.96
C LEU A 223 -5.40 -21.65 12.33
N ALA A 224 -5.65 -21.61 11.02
CA ALA A 224 -6.12 -22.77 10.31
C ALA A 224 -4.96 -23.65 9.84
N ALA A 225 -5.11 -24.97 9.95
CA ALA A 225 -4.15 -25.92 9.38
C ALA A 225 -4.07 -25.87 7.84
N GLN A 226 -5.11 -25.35 7.19
CA GLN A 226 -5.19 -25.05 5.75
C GLN A 226 -5.77 -23.66 5.58
N ILE A 227 -5.08 -22.78 4.86
CA ILE A 227 -5.54 -21.41 4.60
C ILE A 227 -6.01 -21.20 3.16
N ALA A 228 -5.63 -22.07 2.22
CA ALA A 228 -6.16 -22.06 0.86
C ALA A 228 -7.70 -22.08 0.85
N GLY A 229 -8.30 -21.16 0.11
CA GLY A 229 -9.74 -20.96 -0.02
C GLY A 229 -10.39 -20.24 1.17
N LYS A 230 -9.63 -19.84 2.19
CA LYS A 230 -10.15 -19.09 3.34
C LYS A 230 -9.97 -17.59 3.13
N TYR A 231 -10.86 -16.80 3.70
CA TYR A 231 -10.75 -15.34 3.66
C TYR A 231 -9.95 -14.83 4.86
N GLY A 232 -9.43 -13.60 4.75
CA GLY A 232 -8.72 -12.94 5.84
C GLY A 232 -7.32 -13.51 6.11
N TYR A 233 -6.82 -14.38 5.23
CA TYR A 233 -5.41 -14.72 5.14
C TYR A 233 -4.85 -14.31 3.78
N LEU A 234 -3.56 -14.01 3.74
CA LEU A 234 -2.78 -13.82 2.53
C LEU A 234 -1.60 -14.78 2.58
N TYR A 235 -1.24 -15.37 1.43
CA TYR A 235 0.10 -15.93 1.28
C TYR A 235 1.08 -14.77 1.13
N ASP A 236 2.17 -14.82 1.87
CA ASP A 236 3.30 -13.91 1.75
C ASP A 236 4.46 -14.67 1.12
N VAL A 237 4.74 -14.36 -0.15
CA VAL A 237 5.65 -15.10 -1.00
C VAL A 237 6.85 -14.24 -1.30
N HIS A 238 8.03 -14.69 -0.90
CA HIS A 238 9.29 -14.00 -1.16
C HIS A 238 10.08 -14.79 -2.19
N ILE A 239 10.44 -14.14 -3.30
CA ILE A 239 11.24 -14.71 -4.38
C ILE A 239 12.58 -13.96 -4.38
N GLY A 240 13.66 -14.64 -4.00
CA GLY A 240 15.00 -14.08 -3.90
C GLY A 240 15.90 -14.53 -5.04
N ALA A 241 16.65 -13.61 -5.63
CA ALA A 241 17.75 -13.89 -6.54
C ALA A 241 18.98 -14.37 -5.75
N ARG A 242 19.74 -15.30 -6.34
CA ARG A 242 20.96 -15.85 -5.75
C ARG A 242 22.15 -15.72 -6.70
N GLN A 243 23.34 -16.04 -6.19
CA GLN A 243 24.60 -16.04 -6.96
C GLN A 243 24.96 -14.67 -7.57
N ASN A 244 24.87 -13.59 -6.79
CA ASN A 244 25.13 -12.22 -7.26
C ASN A 244 24.33 -11.89 -8.52
N ARG A 245 23.04 -12.17 -8.49
CA ARG A 245 22.09 -11.81 -9.54
C ARG A 245 21.05 -10.84 -9.00
N ALA A 246 20.48 -10.06 -9.91
CA ALA A 246 19.39 -9.14 -9.64
C ALA A 246 18.28 -9.34 -10.69
N PHE A 247 17.06 -8.96 -10.35
CA PHE A 247 15.90 -8.98 -11.24
C PHE A 247 15.87 -7.74 -12.12
N ASP A 248 15.66 -7.94 -13.42
CA ASP A 248 15.11 -6.88 -14.28
C ASP A 248 13.62 -6.75 -13.97
N TYR A 249 13.27 -5.77 -13.13
CA TYR A 249 11.88 -5.57 -12.69
C TYR A 249 10.98 -5.11 -13.82
N ALA A 250 11.44 -4.24 -14.73
CA ALA A 250 10.62 -3.81 -15.86
C ALA A 250 10.20 -5.00 -16.74
N ASN A 251 11.13 -5.90 -17.04
CA ASN A 251 10.87 -7.12 -17.80
C ASN A 251 9.99 -8.10 -17.02
N LEU A 252 10.29 -8.33 -15.74
CA LEU A 252 9.52 -9.24 -14.89
C LEU A 252 8.04 -8.82 -14.80
N LEU A 253 7.79 -7.54 -14.48
CA LEU A 253 6.43 -7.01 -14.32
C LEU A 253 5.66 -7.00 -15.64
N SER A 254 6.34 -6.68 -16.75
CA SER A 254 5.71 -6.70 -18.07
C SER A 254 5.22 -8.09 -18.45
N ASN A 255 6.01 -9.13 -18.17
CA ASN A 255 5.66 -10.52 -18.49
C ASN A 255 4.67 -11.15 -17.50
N THR A 256 4.58 -10.64 -16.27
CA THR A 256 3.67 -11.15 -15.23
C THR A 256 2.38 -10.35 -15.10
N LYS A 257 2.18 -9.29 -15.89
CA LYS A 257 1.05 -8.34 -15.81
C LYS A 257 -0.34 -8.98 -15.70
N ARG A 258 -0.57 -10.11 -16.38
CA ARG A 258 -1.86 -10.83 -16.34
C ARG A 258 -2.15 -11.48 -14.98
N LEU A 259 -1.13 -11.71 -14.16
CA LEU A 259 -1.23 -12.36 -12.86
C LEU A 259 -1.45 -11.36 -11.73
N HIS A 260 -1.21 -10.06 -11.97
CA HIS A 260 -1.26 -9.03 -10.93
C HIS A 260 -2.64 -8.88 -10.29
N GLU A 261 -3.72 -9.27 -11.00
CA GLU A 261 -5.06 -9.23 -10.43
C GLU A 261 -5.22 -10.17 -9.23
N HIS A 262 -4.47 -11.28 -9.21
CA HIS A 262 -4.43 -12.25 -8.11
C HIS A 262 -3.65 -11.74 -6.90
N CYS A 263 -2.77 -10.75 -7.06
CA CYS A 263 -1.96 -10.21 -5.98
C CYS A 263 -2.68 -9.05 -5.26
N CYS A 264 -2.61 -8.97 -3.93
CA CYS A 264 -2.86 -7.71 -3.22
C CYS A 264 -1.82 -6.67 -3.59
N HIS A 265 -0.55 -7.01 -3.32
CA HIS A 265 0.58 -6.13 -3.56
C HIS A 265 1.76 -6.93 -4.11
N ILE A 266 2.57 -6.22 -4.89
CA ILE A 266 3.87 -6.66 -5.39
C ILE A 266 4.89 -5.67 -4.85
N PHE A 267 5.92 -6.15 -4.17
CA PHE A 267 6.94 -5.34 -3.52
C PHE A 267 8.27 -5.53 -4.22
N LEU A 268 8.90 -4.42 -4.56
CA LEU A 268 10.24 -4.38 -5.11
C LEU A 268 11.20 -3.96 -4.01
N ASP A 269 12.29 -4.71 -3.83
CA ASP A 269 13.38 -4.27 -2.95
C ASP A 269 14.25 -3.19 -3.60
N ALA A 270 15.02 -2.47 -2.78
CA ALA A 270 15.89 -1.40 -3.25
C ALA A 270 17.05 -1.89 -4.14
N TYR A 271 17.44 -3.17 -4.01
CA TYR A 271 18.63 -3.74 -4.64
C TYR A 271 18.32 -4.69 -5.81
N ALA A 272 17.05 -4.78 -6.21
CA ALA A 272 16.58 -5.75 -7.20
C ALA A 272 16.91 -7.22 -6.86
N GLY A 273 17.15 -7.55 -5.59
CA GLY A 273 17.49 -8.91 -5.15
C GLY A 273 16.27 -9.74 -4.76
N THR A 274 15.14 -9.11 -4.41
CA THR A 274 13.97 -9.79 -3.85
C THR A 274 12.66 -9.18 -4.33
N LEU A 275 11.78 -10.05 -4.82
CA LEU A 275 10.38 -9.75 -5.13
C LEU A 275 9.49 -10.35 -4.04
N ARG A 276 8.64 -9.54 -3.41
CA ARG A 276 7.62 -10.05 -2.46
C ARG A 276 6.22 -9.91 -3.07
N LEU A 277 5.44 -10.97 -2.98
CA LEU A 277 4.06 -11.05 -3.48
C LEU A 277 3.14 -11.37 -2.32
N THR A 278 2.00 -10.71 -2.27
CA THR A 278 0.94 -11.05 -1.32
C THR A 278 -0.30 -11.46 -2.07
N ILE A 279 -0.85 -12.64 -1.76
CA ILE A 279 -1.92 -13.26 -2.56
C ILE A 279 -3.08 -13.65 -1.63
N PRO A 280 -4.31 -13.16 -1.83
CA PRO A 280 -5.46 -13.56 -1.02
C PRO A 280 -5.68 -15.06 -1.06
N SER A 281 -5.73 -15.70 0.11
CA SER A 281 -5.89 -17.16 0.12
C SER A 281 -7.28 -17.61 -0.34
N VAL A 282 -8.28 -16.72 -0.35
CA VAL A 282 -9.64 -16.97 -0.84
C VAL A 282 -9.70 -17.38 -2.32
N LEU A 283 -8.66 -17.09 -3.11
CA LEU A 283 -8.54 -17.53 -4.51
C LEU A 283 -8.41 -19.05 -4.65
N GLY A 284 -8.06 -19.76 -3.57
CA GLY A 284 -7.92 -21.21 -3.56
C GLY A 284 -6.55 -21.69 -4.06
N ALA A 285 -6.18 -22.92 -3.67
CA ALA A 285 -4.84 -23.44 -3.88
C ALA A 285 -4.42 -23.46 -5.37
N ALA A 286 -5.31 -23.85 -6.28
CA ALA A 286 -4.97 -24.00 -7.69
C ALA A 286 -4.51 -22.68 -8.34
N VAL A 287 -5.27 -21.61 -8.13
CA VAL A 287 -4.95 -20.27 -8.68
C VAL A 287 -3.66 -19.73 -8.06
N ILE A 288 -3.49 -19.92 -6.76
CA ILE A 288 -2.34 -19.40 -6.02
C ILE A 288 -1.06 -20.13 -6.45
N THR A 289 -1.10 -21.46 -6.53
CA THR A 289 0.03 -22.28 -6.99
C THR A 289 0.42 -21.94 -8.43
N ASP A 290 -0.53 -21.85 -9.37
CA ASP A 290 -0.25 -21.45 -10.76
C ASP A 290 0.35 -20.04 -10.83
N THR A 291 -0.19 -19.10 -10.05
CA THR A 291 0.34 -17.73 -9.96
C THR A 291 1.79 -17.73 -9.50
N ILE A 292 2.12 -18.41 -8.40
CA ILE A 292 3.48 -18.47 -7.86
C ILE A 292 4.43 -19.16 -8.85
N HIS A 293 4.03 -20.29 -9.45
CA HIS A 293 4.87 -20.96 -10.46
C HIS A 293 5.23 -20.05 -11.62
N ARG A 294 4.26 -19.34 -12.20
CA ARG A 294 4.51 -18.43 -13.32
C ARG A 294 5.38 -17.25 -12.90
N PHE A 295 5.19 -16.70 -11.70
CA PHE A 295 6.08 -15.66 -11.18
C PHE A 295 7.51 -16.18 -11.02
N VAL A 296 7.69 -17.37 -10.46
CA VAL A 296 9.01 -18.01 -10.31
C VAL A 296 9.67 -18.25 -11.65
N GLU A 297 8.93 -18.78 -12.63
CA GLU A 297 9.42 -19.01 -13.99
C GLU A 297 9.88 -17.69 -14.64
N MET A 298 9.04 -16.66 -14.62
CA MET A 298 9.36 -15.35 -15.20
C MET A 298 10.51 -14.67 -14.44
N ALA A 299 10.57 -14.84 -13.11
CA ALA A 299 11.67 -14.34 -12.29
C ALA A 299 13.00 -14.96 -12.72
N ARG A 300 13.04 -16.27 -13.03
CA ARG A 300 14.25 -16.93 -13.55
C ARG A 300 14.72 -16.33 -14.87
N HIS A 301 13.78 -16.03 -15.78
CA HIS A 301 14.08 -15.39 -17.06
C HIS A 301 14.50 -13.92 -16.92
N ALA A 302 14.10 -13.24 -15.86
CA ALA A 302 14.44 -11.85 -15.59
C ALA A 302 15.76 -11.67 -14.82
N LEU A 303 16.46 -12.76 -14.45
CA LEU A 303 17.73 -12.67 -13.72
C LEU A 303 18.87 -12.14 -14.58
N ARG A 304 19.60 -11.16 -14.04
CA ARG A 304 20.83 -10.60 -14.62
C ARG A 304 22.00 -10.68 -13.64
N PRO A 305 23.25 -10.78 -14.11
CA PRO A 305 24.41 -10.61 -13.23
C PRO A 305 24.39 -9.25 -12.53
N SER A 306 24.61 -9.22 -11.22
CA SER A 306 24.53 -8.03 -10.35
C SER A 306 25.81 -7.18 -10.31
N HIS A 307 26.80 -7.45 -11.18
CA HIS A 307 28.14 -6.86 -11.07
C HIS A 307 28.23 -5.40 -11.56
N ALA A 308 27.10 -4.79 -11.88
CA ALA A 308 26.99 -3.35 -12.09
C ALA A 308 25.64 -2.89 -11.54
N PRO A 309 25.54 -1.70 -10.90
CA PRO A 309 24.25 -1.06 -10.71
C PRO A 309 23.57 -0.99 -12.08
N LEU A 310 22.31 -1.44 -12.16
CA LEU A 310 21.54 -1.38 -13.40
C LEU A 310 21.60 0.07 -13.91
N PRO A 311 22.17 0.32 -15.11
CA PRO A 311 22.25 1.68 -15.62
C PRO A 311 20.83 2.23 -15.82
N GLY A 312 20.44 3.20 -15.00
CA GLY A 312 19.18 3.94 -15.17
C GLY A 312 17.89 3.30 -14.65
N GLU A 313 17.95 2.16 -13.95
CA GLU A 313 16.76 1.53 -13.37
C GLU A 313 16.65 1.84 -11.86
N ASP A 314 16.25 3.07 -11.54
CA ASP A 314 15.83 3.44 -10.19
C ASP A 314 14.52 2.67 -9.88
N VAL A 315 14.50 1.83 -8.85
CA VAL A 315 13.30 1.08 -8.42
C VAL A 315 12.12 2.03 -8.20
N ALA A 316 12.36 3.23 -7.69
CA ALA A 316 11.31 4.23 -7.52
C ALA A 316 10.76 4.70 -8.88
N SER A 317 11.59 4.76 -9.93
CA SER A 317 11.13 5.06 -11.30
C SER A 317 10.21 3.98 -11.84
N VAL A 318 10.53 2.71 -11.60
CA VAL A 318 9.66 1.58 -11.96
C VAL A 318 8.33 1.71 -11.21
N VAL A 319 8.36 1.85 -9.88
CA VAL A 319 7.15 1.98 -9.06
C VAL A 319 6.24 3.13 -9.52
N ARG A 320 6.79 4.29 -9.90
CA ARG A 320 6.01 5.44 -10.40
C ARG A 320 5.23 5.16 -11.68
N THR A 321 5.68 4.24 -12.53
CA THR A 321 5.05 3.96 -13.83
C THR A 321 3.97 2.87 -13.78
N TRP A 322 3.94 2.11 -12.69
CA TRP A 322 2.99 1.02 -12.48
C TRP A 322 1.85 1.42 -11.54
N PRO A 323 0.72 0.69 -11.54
CA PRO A 323 -0.42 1.02 -10.70
C PRO A 323 -0.13 0.96 -9.19
N GLU A 324 -1.08 1.44 -8.39
CA GLU A 324 -0.97 1.58 -6.93
C GLU A 324 -0.58 0.29 -6.17
N TYR A 325 -0.92 -0.89 -6.70
CA TYR A 325 -0.58 -2.18 -6.07
C TYR A 325 0.91 -2.55 -6.12
N LEU A 326 1.72 -1.89 -6.95
CA LEU A 326 3.17 -2.09 -6.98
C LEU A 326 3.82 -1.14 -5.98
N LEU A 327 4.53 -1.66 -5.00
CA LEU A 327 5.08 -0.91 -3.87
C LEU A 327 6.60 -0.99 -3.86
N GLY A 328 7.23 0.13 -3.48
CA GLY A 328 8.68 0.24 -3.31
C GLY A 328 9.13 -0.02 -1.87
N PRO A 329 10.45 0.03 -1.62
CA PRO A 329 11.04 -0.23 -0.30
C PRO A 329 10.62 0.80 0.76
N ASP A 330 10.29 2.03 0.36
CA ASP A 330 9.92 3.12 1.28
C ASP A 330 8.44 3.07 1.72
N HIS A 331 7.66 2.13 1.21
CA HIS A 331 6.27 1.97 1.64
C HIS A 331 6.21 1.31 3.03
N PRO A 332 5.36 1.76 3.98
CA PRO A 332 5.29 1.17 5.31
C PRO A 332 5.02 -0.35 5.33
N PHE A 333 4.26 -0.86 4.35
CA PHE A 333 4.06 -2.31 4.17
C PHE A 333 5.32 -3.10 3.79
N SER A 334 6.43 -2.43 3.47
CA SER A 334 7.69 -3.08 3.11
C SER A 334 8.61 -3.28 4.31
N PHE A 335 8.49 -2.45 5.35
CA PHE A 335 9.46 -2.44 6.45
C PHE A 335 8.87 -2.28 7.87
N LEU A 336 7.67 -1.71 8.03
CA LEU A 336 7.17 -1.33 9.36
C LEU A 336 6.69 -2.57 10.15
N GLY A 337 7.46 -2.97 11.17
CA GLY A 337 7.14 -4.09 12.06
C GLY A 337 6.42 -3.68 13.36
N PRO A 338 5.75 -4.62 14.07
CA PRO A 338 5.09 -4.34 15.36
C PRO A 338 6.02 -3.86 16.48
N ASP A 339 7.33 -4.06 16.33
CA ASP A 339 8.41 -3.63 17.21
C ASP A 339 8.95 -2.23 16.86
N MET A 340 8.40 -1.58 15.83
CA MET A 340 8.77 -0.24 15.37
C MET A 340 7.67 0.77 15.70
N PRO A 341 7.57 1.26 16.96
CA PRO A 341 6.59 2.28 17.31
C PRO A 341 6.88 3.59 16.57
N CYS A 342 5.91 4.08 15.81
CA CYS A 342 5.99 5.36 15.12
C CYS A 342 4.61 5.99 15.00
N THR A 343 4.57 7.30 14.74
CA THR A 343 3.35 8.00 14.35
C THR A 343 3.23 8.01 12.83
N MET A 344 2.04 7.72 12.31
CA MET A 344 1.76 7.67 10.87
C MET A 344 1.44 9.04 10.29
N PHE A 345 0.96 9.97 11.12
CA PHE A 345 0.52 11.31 10.70
C PHE A 345 1.43 12.46 11.13
N GLY A 346 2.47 12.20 11.94
CA GLY A 346 3.32 13.24 12.52
C GLY A 346 2.54 14.10 13.54
N SER A 347 3.01 14.13 14.78
CA SER A 347 2.43 15.01 15.82
C SER A 347 3.10 16.37 15.83
#